data_AF-W6N2J4-F1
#
_entry.id   AF-W6N2J4-F1
#
_cell.length_a   1.000
_cell.length_b   1.000
_cell.length_c   1.000
_cell.angle_alpha   90.00
_cell.angle_beta   90.00
_cell.angle_gamma   90.00
#
_symmetry.space_group_name_H-M   'P 1'
#
loop_
_entity.id
_entity.type
_entity.pdbx_description
1 polymer ?
#
loop_
_entity_poly.entity_id
_entity_poly.type
_entity_poly.pdbx_seq_one_letter_code
_entity_poly.pdbx_strand_id
1 'polypeptide(L)'
;MNKVSLDIYYRKNTEARGVTDDTKIVKKYKKRLSGKTLTETDEEFWEYILILLKTSGEYTPKERNQIVEDITEYYYFQTGITIRAEMLSALADFLLSDTLSDTKSNKVRKAEFPILGFGQLDRRRSKEKPMDEVKIDYFASKREYKIATKKFAGEQVKQKGENN
;
A
#
# COMPACT_ATOMS: atom_id res chain seq x y z
N MET A 1 0.34 -31.32 -5.30
CA MET A 1 1.69 -31.18 -5.90
C MET A 1 2.64 -32.15 -5.21
N ASN A 2 3.64 -32.70 -5.92
CA ASN A 2 4.57 -33.71 -5.37
C ASN A 2 5.76 -33.02 -4.65
N LYS A 3 6.32 -33.59 -3.59
CA LYS A 3 7.34 -32.97 -2.70
C LYS A 3 8.54 -32.36 -3.45
N VAL A 4 9.03 -33.08 -4.46
CA VAL A 4 10.16 -32.66 -5.32
C VAL A 4 9.81 -31.42 -6.16
N SER A 5 8.52 -31.21 -6.46
CA SER A 5 8.05 -30.07 -7.23
C SER A 5 8.02 -28.76 -6.45
N LEU A 6 7.79 -28.79 -5.13
CA LEU A 6 7.84 -27.58 -4.29
C LEU A 6 9.29 -27.13 -4.08
N ASP A 7 10.19 -28.05 -3.74
CA ASP A 7 11.61 -27.75 -3.53
C ASP A 7 12.28 -27.19 -4.79
N ILE A 8 11.99 -27.78 -5.97
CA ILE A 8 12.43 -27.25 -7.27
C ILE A 8 11.79 -25.91 -7.58
N TYR A 9 10.50 -25.71 -7.25
CA TYR A 9 9.81 -24.44 -7.47
C TYR A 9 10.40 -23.31 -6.63
N TYR A 10 10.76 -23.60 -5.37
CA TYR A 10 11.35 -22.62 -4.46
C TYR A 10 12.78 -22.27 -4.86
N ARG A 11 13.65 -23.25 -5.11
CA ARG A 11 15.03 -23.00 -5.58
C ARG A 11 15.08 -22.28 -6.93
N LYS A 12 14.22 -22.65 -7.89
CA LYS A 12 14.17 -21.94 -9.18
C LYS A 12 13.67 -20.50 -9.05
N ASN A 13 12.72 -20.22 -8.16
CA ASN A 13 12.23 -18.86 -7.95
C ASN A 13 13.22 -17.98 -7.19
N THR A 14 14.01 -18.54 -6.27
CA THR A 14 15.03 -17.77 -5.55
C THR A 14 16.16 -17.33 -6.49
N GLU A 15 16.63 -18.24 -7.34
CA GLU A 15 17.73 -17.98 -8.30
C GLU A 15 17.31 -17.09 -9.48
N ALA A 16 16.07 -17.20 -9.96
CA ALA A 16 15.63 -16.49 -11.16
C ALA A 16 15.33 -14.98 -10.96
N ARG A 17 15.16 -14.52 -9.71
CA ARG A 17 14.64 -13.16 -9.42
C ARG A 17 15.68 -12.24 -8.80
N GLY A 18 16.86 -12.23 -9.42
CA GLY A 18 18.00 -11.39 -9.09
C GLY A 18 17.66 -9.88 -9.01
N VAL A 19 17.90 -9.34 -7.81
CA VAL A 19 18.20 -7.96 -7.40
C VAL A 19 17.43 -6.81 -8.08
N THR A 20 16.31 -6.44 -7.46
CA THR A 20 15.92 -5.03 -7.30
C THR A 20 16.27 -4.54 -5.89
N ASP A 21 16.44 -3.22 -5.76
CA ASP A 21 16.68 -2.52 -4.50
C ASP A 21 15.76 -3.01 -3.39
N ASP A 22 16.30 -3.18 -2.19
CA ASP A 22 15.50 -3.64 -1.05
C ASP A 22 14.35 -2.66 -0.76
N THR A 23 13.12 -3.17 -0.88
CA THR A 23 11.91 -2.42 -0.52
C THR A 23 11.94 -2.06 0.97
N LYS A 24 11.19 -1.02 1.38
CA LYS A 24 11.10 -0.62 2.79
C LYS A 24 10.66 -1.77 3.71
N ILE A 25 9.78 -2.65 3.21
CA ILE A 25 9.28 -3.82 3.94
C ILE A 25 10.40 -4.86 4.10
N VAL A 26 11.18 -5.13 3.05
CA VAL A 26 12.33 -6.04 3.13
C VAL A 26 13.39 -5.51 4.11
N LYS A 27 13.70 -4.21 4.08
CA LYS A 27 14.63 -3.57 5.03
C LYS A 27 14.15 -3.71 6.48
N LYS A 28 12.84 -3.57 6.73
CA LYS A 28 12.22 -3.78 8.06
C LYS A 28 12.52 -5.19 8.58
N TYR A 29 12.33 -6.23 7.77
CA TYR A 29 12.55 -7.62 8.20
C TYR A 29 14.03 -7.99 8.30
N LYS A 30 14.88 -7.56 7.36
CA LYS A 30 16.34 -7.73 7.48
C LYS A 30 16.90 -7.12 8.77
N LYS A 31 16.43 -5.92 9.14
CA LYS A 31 16.81 -5.28 10.42
C LYS A 31 16.37 -6.09 11.64
N ARG A 32 15.20 -6.73 11.59
CA ARG A 32 14.68 -7.58 12.67
C ARG A 32 15.43 -8.92 12.80
N LEU A 33 16.02 -9.39 11.71
CA LEU A 33 16.83 -10.61 11.67
C LEU A 33 18.28 -10.37 12.09
N SER A 34 18.77 -9.13 11.98
CA SER A 34 20.13 -8.74 12.39
C SER A 34 20.40 -9.16 13.84
N GLY A 35 21.43 -9.99 14.03
CA GLY A 35 21.87 -10.44 15.36
C GLY A 35 21.12 -11.65 15.92
N LYS A 36 20.21 -12.28 15.16
CA LYS A 36 19.57 -13.54 15.55
C LYS A 36 20.31 -14.73 14.96
N THR A 37 20.53 -15.76 15.77
CA THR A 37 20.98 -17.07 15.31
C THR A 37 19.79 -17.83 14.74
N LEU A 38 19.84 -18.19 13.46
CA LEU A 38 18.84 -19.02 12.80
C LEU A 38 19.38 -20.43 12.54
N THR A 39 18.47 -21.38 12.39
CA THR A 39 18.81 -22.68 11.80
C THR A 39 18.94 -22.51 10.29
N GLU A 40 19.70 -23.38 9.64
CA GLU A 40 19.85 -23.39 8.17
C GLU A 40 18.48 -23.44 7.45
N THR A 41 17.58 -24.29 7.93
CA THR A 41 16.19 -24.34 7.44
C THR A 41 15.50 -22.99 7.57
N ASP A 42 15.60 -22.32 8.71
CA ASP A 42 14.98 -21.03 8.91
C ASP A 42 15.54 -19.96 7.96
N GLU A 43 16.83 -20.01 7.65
CA GLU A 43 17.50 -19.09 6.72
C GLU A 43 16.94 -19.25 5.30
N GLU A 44 16.85 -20.48 4.79
CA GLU A 44 16.29 -20.77 3.47
C GLU A 44 14.87 -20.22 3.31
N PHE A 45 14.01 -20.46 4.31
CA PHE A 45 12.65 -19.95 4.29
C PHE A 45 12.59 -18.42 4.37
N TRP A 46 13.48 -17.78 5.14
CA TRP A 46 13.55 -16.32 5.15
C TRP A 46 14.00 -15.74 3.82
N GLU A 47 15.00 -16.32 3.17
CA GLU A 47 15.43 -15.89 1.84
C GLU A 47 14.27 -15.92 0.86
N TYR A 48 13.50 -17.02 0.87
CA TYR A 48 12.33 -17.15 0.01
C TYR A 48 11.24 -16.12 0.32
N ILE A 49 10.89 -15.93 1.61
CA ILE A 49 9.91 -14.92 2.04
C ILE A 49 10.34 -13.51 1.62
N LEU A 50 11.63 -13.18 1.73
CA LEU A 50 12.13 -11.87 1.34
C LEU A 50 12.00 -11.65 -0.17
N ILE A 51 12.19 -12.67 -1.00
CA ILE A 51 11.99 -12.60 -2.45
C ILE A 51 10.51 -12.40 -2.79
N LEU A 52 9.61 -13.12 -2.11
CA LEU A 52 8.17 -12.91 -2.27
C LEU A 52 7.75 -11.47 -1.92
N LEU A 53 8.30 -10.90 -0.83
CA LEU A 53 8.04 -9.52 -0.47
C LEU A 53 8.49 -8.51 -1.55
N LYS A 54 9.60 -8.78 -2.24
CA LYS A 54 10.07 -7.95 -3.36
C LYS A 54 9.15 -8.04 -4.57
N THR A 55 8.62 -9.24 -4.82
CA THR A 55 7.89 -9.59 -6.04
C THR A 55 6.38 -9.66 -5.83
N SER A 56 5.88 -9.16 -4.70
CA SER A 56 4.46 -9.21 -4.31
C SER A 56 3.49 -8.66 -5.34
N GLY A 57 3.90 -7.64 -6.10
CA GLY A 57 3.09 -7.04 -7.16
C GLY A 57 2.94 -7.89 -8.42
N GLU A 58 3.70 -8.98 -8.56
CA GLU A 58 3.62 -9.91 -9.71
C GLU A 58 2.51 -10.94 -9.55
N TYR A 59 1.95 -11.08 -8.34
CA TYR A 59 1.01 -12.12 -7.99
C TYR A 59 -0.40 -11.56 -7.78
N THR A 60 -1.40 -12.31 -8.22
CA THR A 60 -2.81 -12.04 -7.89
C THR A 60 -3.12 -12.42 -6.43
N PRO A 61 -4.18 -11.86 -5.81
CA PRO A 61 -4.57 -12.21 -4.44
C PRO A 61 -4.76 -13.72 -4.21
N LYS A 62 -5.32 -14.44 -5.20
CA LYS A 62 -5.53 -15.89 -5.12
C LYS A 62 -4.20 -16.65 -5.13
N GLU A 63 -3.26 -16.26 -6.00
CA GLU A 63 -1.93 -16.87 -6.05
C GLU A 63 -1.15 -16.61 -4.76
N ARG A 64 -1.25 -15.40 -4.19
CA ARG A 64 -0.60 -15.10 -2.91
C ARG A 64 -1.12 -15.99 -1.78
N ASN A 65 -2.44 -16.24 -1.71
CA ASN A 65 -3.01 -17.17 -0.73
C ASN A 65 -2.45 -18.59 -0.90
N GLN A 66 -2.44 -19.12 -2.12
CA GLN A 66 -1.91 -20.45 -2.40
C GLN A 66 -0.44 -20.57 -2.02
N ILE A 67 0.37 -19.56 -2.38
CA ILE A 67 1.80 -19.52 -2.05
C ILE A 67 2.01 -19.55 -0.54
N VAL A 68 1.21 -18.80 0.24
CA VAL A 68 1.31 -18.80 1.70
C VAL A 68 0.94 -20.16 2.28
N GLU A 69 -0.16 -20.76 1.82
CA GLU A 69 -0.56 -22.12 2.25
C GLU A 69 0.58 -23.12 1.98
N ASP A 70 1.07 -23.15 0.75
CA ASP A 70 2.14 -24.06 0.32
C ASP A 70 3.42 -23.90 1.18
N ILE A 71 3.83 -22.66 1.47
CA ILE A 71 5.02 -22.39 2.29
C ILE A 71 4.82 -22.86 3.72
N THR A 72 3.65 -22.57 4.30
CA THR A 72 3.38 -22.91 5.70
C THR A 72 3.27 -24.42 5.90
N GLU A 73 2.65 -25.13 4.95
CA GLU A 73 2.60 -26.58 4.93
C GLU A 73 3.99 -27.17 4.71
N TYR A 74 4.78 -26.62 3.78
CA TYR A 74 6.15 -27.07 3.53
C TYR A 74 7.07 -26.88 4.74
N TYR A 75 6.97 -25.75 5.43
CA TYR A 75 7.73 -25.50 6.66
C TYR A 75 7.39 -26.51 7.76
N TYR A 76 6.10 -26.77 7.96
CA TYR A 76 5.65 -27.77 8.92
C TYR A 76 6.11 -29.17 8.55
N PHE A 77 6.06 -29.52 7.26
CA PHE A 77 6.53 -30.80 6.77
C PHE A 77 8.03 -31.03 7.00
N GLN A 78 8.86 -29.99 6.82
CA GLN A 78 10.31 -30.08 6.99
C GLN A 78 10.75 -30.06 8.46
N THR A 79 10.13 -29.21 9.28
CA THR A 79 10.57 -28.98 10.67
C THR A 79 9.76 -29.74 11.71
N GLY A 80 8.54 -30.18 11.37
CA GLY A 80 7.55 -30.70 12.32
C GLY A 80 6.96 -29.64 13.25
N ILE A 81 7.29 -28.37 13.07
CA ILE A 81 6.91 -27.26 13.94
C ILE A 81 6.15 -26.21 13.14
N THR A 82 5.21 -25.52 13.79
CA THR A 82 4.51 -24.39 13.19
C THR A 82 5.49 -23.27 12.83
N ILE A 83 5.27 -22.64 11.68
CA ILE A 83 6.07 -21.51 11.22
C ILE A 83 6.17 -20.39 12.27
N ARG A 84 7.34 -19.76 12.37
CA ARG A 84 7.61 -18.73 13.38
C ARG A 84 6.73 -17.50 13.18
N ALA A 85 6.32 -16.89 14.28
CA ALA A 85 5.43 -15.72 14.26
C ALA A 85 5.96 -14.54 13.42
N GLU A 86 7.28 -14.38 13.36
CA GLU A 86 7.92 -13.33 12.56
C GLU A 86 7.78 -13.58 11.05
N MET A 87 7.91 -14.83 10.63
CA MET A 87 7.70 -15.25 9.23
C MET A 87 6.22 -15.12 8.86
N LEU A 88 5.29 -15.50 9.76
CA LEU A 88 3.85 -15.27 9.57
C LEU A 88 3.51 -13.80 9.38
N SER A 89 4.16 -12.92 10.15
CA SER A 89 3.98 -11.47 10.01
C SER A 89 4.46 -10.99 8.63
N ALA A 90 5.56 -11.54 8.12
CA ALA A 90 6.06 -11.22 6.79
C ALA A 90 5.15 -11.75 5.67
N LEU A 91 4.62 -12.97 5.82
CA LEU A 91 3.64 -13.54 4.88
C LEU A 91 2.32 -12.77 4.88
N ALA A 92 1.88 -12.24 6.03
CA ALA A 92 0.73 -11.35 6.09
C ALA A 92 0.96 -10.03 5.34
N ASP A 93 2.15 -9.43 5.46
CA ASP A 93 2.54 -8.24 4.68
C ASP A 93 2.55 -8.56 3.17
N PHE A 94 2.92 -9.79 2.77
CA PHE A 94 2.84 -10.26 1.39
C PHE A 94 1.39 -10.40 0.89
N LEU A 95 0.50 -11.03 1.66
CA LEU A 95 -0.92 -11.18 1.30
C LEU A 95 -1.61 -9.83 1.06
N LEU A 96 -1.32 -8.87 1.93
CA LEU A 96 -1.95 -7.55 1.97
C LEU A 96 -1.18 -6.49 1.17
N SER A 97 -0.28 -6.89 0.27
CA SER A 97 0.55 -5.96 -0.52
C SER A 97 -0.27 -4.85 -1.19
N ASP A 98 -1.41 -5.21 -1.78
CA ASP A 98 -2.27 -4.28 -2.51
C ASP A 98 -2.98 -3.31 -1.54
N THR A 99 -3.44 -3.82 -0.39
CA THR A 99 -4.13 -3.03 0.63
C THR A 99 -3.17 -2.06 1.33
N LEU A 100 -1.94 -2.50 1.59
CA LEU A 100 -0.90 -1.73 2.27
C LEU A 100 -0.23 -0.70 1.35
N SER A 101 -0.14 -0.99 0.04
CA SER A 101 0.38 -0.05 -0.94
C SER A 101 -0.63 1.04 -1.33
N ASP A 102 -1.93 0.83 -1.09
CA ASP A 102 -2.93 1.87 -1.33
C ASP A 102 -2.72 3.08 -0.40
N THR A 103 -2.33 4.21 -0.99
CA THR A 103 -2.11 5.48 -0.29
C THR A 103 -3.34 6.39 -0.30
N LYS A 104 -4.43 6.01 -0.98
CA LYS A 104 -5.62 6.84 -1.12
C LYS A 104 -6.26 7.09 0.25
N SER A 105 -6.69 8.33 0.45
CA SER A 105 -7.41 8.76 1.67
C SER A 105 -8.82 8.18 1.75
N ASN A 106 -9.42 7.85 0.60
CA ASN A 106 -10.78 7.35 0.49
C ASN A 106 -10.72 5.88 0.06
N LYS A 107 -10.25 5.01 0.96
CA LYS A 107 -10.12 3.56 0.69
C LYS A 107 -11.46 2.83 0.57
N VAL A 108 -12.60 3.48 0.79
CA VAL A 108 -13.92 2.84 0.74
C VAL A 108 -14.99 3.75 0.16
N ARG A 109 -15.88 3.16 -0.64
CA ARG A 109 -17.25 3.65 -0.84
C ARG A 109 -18.20 2.81 0.03
N LYS A 110 -18.73 3.44 1.09
CA LYS A 110 -19.98 3.13 1.82
C LYS A 110 -20.22 1.79 2.54
N ALA A 111 -19.44 0.70 2.40
CA ALA A 111 -19.82 -0.59 3.04
C ALA A 111 -18.73 -1.40 3.76
N GLU A 112 -17.46 -0.97 3.77
CA GLU A 112 -16.37 -1.74 4.39
C GLU A 112 -15.63 -0.91 5.46
N PHE A 113 -15.09 -1.57 6.49
CA PHE A 113 -14.26 -0.95 7.51
C PHE A 113 -12.84 -0.74 6.95
N PRO A 114 -12.39 0.50 6.69
CA PRO A 114 -11.07 0.70 6.10
C PRO A 114 -9.95 0.41 7.09
N ILE A 115 -8.92 -0.30 6.64
CA ILE A 115 -7.62 -0.36 7.30
C ILE A 115 -6.84 0.91 6.90
N LEU A 116 -6.89 1.92 7.76
CA LEU A 116 -6.19 3.20 7.56
C LEU A 116 -4.91 3.26 8.40
N GLY A 117 -3.81 3.69 7.79
CA GLY A 117 -2.63 4.11 8.54
C GLY A 117 -2.85 5.45 9.26
N PHE A 118 -2.04 5.74 10.28
CA PHE A 118 -2.14 7.00 11.05
C PHE A 118 -2.13 8.26 10.15
N GLY A 119 -1.18 8.36 9.22
CA GLY A 119 -1.16 9.50 8.28
C GLY A 119 -2.36 9.56 7.32
N GLN A 120 -3.03 8.43 7.04
CA GLN A 120 -4.26 8.41 6.24
C GLN A 120 -5.46 8.90 7.04
N LEU A 121 -5.52 8.55 8.33
CA LEU A 121 -6.50 9.10 9.28
C LEU A 121 -6.35 10.62 9.39
N ASP A 122 -5.13 11.13 9.53
CA ASP A 122 -4.89 12.57 9.66
C ASP A 122 -5.30 13.35 8.41
N ARG A 123 -4.95 12.83 7.22
CA ARG A 123 -5.39 13.42 5.93
C ARG A 123 -6.90 13.39 5.77
N ARG A 124 -7.55 12.31 6.20
CA ARG A 124 -9.00 12.18 6.17
C ARG A 124 -9.66 13.18 7.11
N ARG A 125 -9.23 13.25 8.37
CA ARG A 125 -9.69 14.24 9.35
C ARG A 125 -9.51 15.68 8.86
N SER A 126 -8.38 15.98 8.22
CA SER A 126 -8.09 17.31 7.66
C SER A 126 -9.03 17.68 6.51
N LYS A 127 -9.56 16.69 5.76
CA LYS A 127 -10.55 16.90 4.69
C LYS A 127 -11.99 16.91 5.21
N GLU A 128 -12.26 16.15 6.26
CA GLU A 128 -13.56 16.07 6.94
C GLU A 128 -13.79 17.23 7.92
N LYS A 129 -13.11 18.39 7.75
CA LYS A 129 -13.34 19.58 8.59
C LYS A 129 -14.83 19.73 8.86
N PRO A 130 -15.27 19.68 10.14
CA PRO A 130 -16.68 19.74 10.44
C PRO A 130 -17.22 21.05 9.87
N MET A 131 -18.32 20.96 9.12
CA MET A 131 -19.03 22.11 8.54
C MET A 131 -19.33 23.21 9.58
N ASP A 132 -19.25 22.89 10.87
CA ASP A 132 -19.43 23.82 11.98
C ASP A 132 -18.27 24.82 12.16
N GLU A 133 -17.01 24.45 11.87
CA GLU A 133 -15.88 25.40 11.91
C GLU A 133 -15.92 26.40 10.75
N VAL A 134 -16.38 25.95 9.57
CA VAL A 134 -16.54 26.81 8.38
C VAL A 134 -17.67 27.83 8.57
N LYS A 135 -18.73 27.48 9.30
CA LYS A 135 -19.80 28.43 9.66
C LYS A 135 -19.29 29.53 10.59
N ILE A 136 -18.44 29.20 11.57
CA ILE A 136 -17.88 30.19 12.49
C ILE A 136 -17.04 31.22 11.72
N ASP A 137 -16.23 30.77 10.75
CA ASP A 137 -15.44 31.67 9.89
C ASP A 137 -16.31 32.50 8.93
N TYR A 138 -17.42 31.94 8.42
CA TYR A 138 -18.36 32.67 7.56
C TYR A 138 -19.10 33.80 8.30
N PHE A 139 -19.46 33.59 9.58
CA PHE A 139 -20.07 34.63 10.41
C PHE A 139 -19.04 35.62 10.97
N ALA A 140 -17.80 35.20 11.23
CA ALA A 140 -16.72 36.08 11.69
C ALA A 140 -16.14 36.97 10.57
N SER A 141 -16.12 36.48 9.32
CA SER A 141 -15.58 37.19 8.14
C SER A 141 -16.54 38.20 7.48
N LYS A 142 -17.71 38.45 8.08
CA LYS A 142 -18.62 39.56 7.67
C LYS A 142 -18.07 40.97 7.92
N ARG A 143 -16.75 41.13 8.13
CA ARG A 143 -16.06 42.40 8.03
C ARG A 143 -15.32 42.49 6.69
N GLU A 144 -16.03 43.10 5.74
CA GLU A 144 -15.55 43.75 4.51
C GLU A 144 -14.73 42.91 3.51
N TYR A 145 -15.41 42.05 2.75
CA TYR A 145 -14.93 41.74 1.40
C TYR A 145 -15.15 42.96 0.50
N LYS A 146 -14.09 43.77 0.29
CA LYS A 146 -14.02 44.66 -0.86
C LYS A 146 -13.88 43.80 -2.12
N ILE A 147 -15.01 43.42 -2.70
CA ILE A 147 -15.05 42.71 -3.98
C ILE A 147 -14.42 43.64 -5.02
N ALA A 148 -13.18 43.34 -5.44
CA ALA A 148 -12.55 44.05 -6.53
C ALA A 148 -13.31 43.75 -7.82
N THR A 149 -14.15 44.70 -8.26
CA THR A 149 -14.78 44.65 -9.57
C THR A 149 -13.69 44.73 -10.64
N LYS A 150 -13.47 43.62 -11.37
CA LYS A 150 -12.63 43.65 -12.57
C LYS A 150 -13.23 44.68 -13.54
N LYS A 151 -12.47 45.73 -13.85
CA LYS A 151 -12.78 46.60 -14.99
C LYS A 151 -12.63 45.75 -16.24
N PHE A 152 -13.73 45.35 -16.85
CA PHE A 152 -13.70 44.74 -18.17
C PHE A 152 -13.15 45.79 -19.14
N ALA A 153 -11.99 45.49 -19.73
CA ALA A 153 -11.42 46.27 -20.81
C ALA A 153 -12.39 46.23 -21.98
N GLY A 154 -12.73 47.41 -22.51
CA GLY A 154 -13.79 47.61 -23.48
C GLY A 154 -13.67 46.69 -24.69
N GLU A 155 -14.71 45.91 -24.91
CA GLU A 155 -14.98 45.26 -26.18
C GLU A 155 -15.50 46.34 -27.14
N GLN A 156 -14.63 46.80 -28.04
CA GLN A 156 -14.99 47.66 -29.16
C GLN A 156 -15.93 46.88 -30.09
N VAL A 157 -17.24 46.97 -29.86
CA VAL A 157 -18.25 46.47 -30.77
C VAL A 157 -18.24 47.36 -32.03
N LYS A 158 -17.66 46.84 -33.12
CA LYS A 158 -17.83 47.38 -34.47
C LYS A 158 -19.32 47.33 -34.84
N GLN A 159 -20.02 48.46 -34.74
CA GLN A 159 -21.28 48.65 -35.46
C GLN A 159 -20.95 48.88 -36.94
N LYS A 160 -21.12 47.85 -37.77
CA LYS A 160 -21.35 48.06 -39.21
C LYS A 160 -22.79 48.54 -39.32
N GLY A 161 -22.96 49.84 -39.54
CA GLY A 161 -24.25 50.43 -39.88
C GLY A 161 -24.72 49.91 -41.23
N GLU A 162 -25.90 49.31 -41.24
CA GLU A 162 -26.84 49.43 -42.36
C GLU A 162 -27.47 50.82 -42.26
N ASN A 163 -27.54 51.54 -43.38
CA ASN A 163 -28.67 52.40 -43.81
C ASN A 163 -28.25 53.25 -45.01
N ASN A 164 -28.61 52.80 -46.22
CA ASN A 164 -29.62 53.42 -47.10
C ASN A 164 -29.47 52.89 -48.53
#